data_AF-A0AAW9YQS0-F1
#
_entry.id   AF-A0AAW9YQS0-F1
#
_cell.length_a   1.000
_cell.length_b   1.000
_cell.length_c   1.000
_cell.angle_alpha   90.00
_cell.angle_beta   90.00
_cell.angle_gamma   90.00
#
_symmetry.space_group_name_H-M   'P 1'
#
loop_
_entity.id
_entity.type
_entity.pdbx_description
1 polymer ?
#
loop_
_entity_poly.entity_id
_entity_poly.type
_entity_poly.pdbx_seq_one_letter_code
_entity_poly.pdbx_strand_id
1 'polypeptide(L)' 'KKPLLTFDVWEHAYYIDYRNARPKYVESLWDIVNWEFVSEQFEK' A
#
# COMPACT_ATOMS: atom_id res chain seq x y z
N LYS A 1 -19.02 5.91 1.77
CA LYS A 1 -18.08 4.76 1.81
C LYS A 1 -16.75 5.28 2.33
N LYS A 2 -16.19 4.67 3.38
CA LYS A 2 -14.92 5.08 3.99
C LYS A 2 -13.79 4.21 3.43
N PRO A 3 -12.66 4.78 2.95
CA PRO A 3 -11.52 3.99 2.52
C PRO A 3 -10.85 3.33 3.73
N LEU A 4 -10.45 2.07 3.58
CA LEU A 4 -9.83 1.27 4.64
C LEU A 4 -8.32 1.08 4.42
N LEU A 5 -7.91 1.02 3.15
CA LEU A 5 -6.52 0.85 2.72
C LEU A 5 -6.32 1.58 1.38
N THR A 6 -5.19 2.25 1.22
CA THR A 6 -4.79 2.91 -0.02
C THR A 6 -3.30 2.71 -0.25
N PHE A 7 -2.92 2.44 -1.50
CA PHE A 7 -1.52 2.41 -1.91
C PHE A 7 -1.18 3.65 -2.73
N ASP A 8 -0.10 4.34 -2.35
CA ASP A 8 0.44 5.44 -3.14
C ASP A 8 1.30 4.89 -4.29
N VAL A 9 0.90 5.22 -5.52
CA VAL A 9 1.55 4.78 -6.77
C VAL A 9 2.18 5.94 -7.54
N TRP A 10 2.40 7.08 -6.88
CA TRP A 10 3.26 8.13 -7.42
C TRP A 10 4.71 7.65 -7.49
N GLU A 11 5.45 8.08 -8.52
CA GLU A 11 6.84 7.64 -8.72
C GLU A 11 7.72 7.93 -7.49
N HIS A 12 7.49 9.04 -6.78
CA HIS A 12 8.25 9.35 -5.57
C HIS A 12 8.06 8.34 -4.43
N ALA A 13 7.00 7.52 -4.44
CA ALA A 13 6.74 6.50 -3.44
C ALA A 13 7.58 5.22 -3.64
N TYR A 14 8.08 4.96 -4.86
CA TYR A 14 8.75 3.69 -5.17
C TYR A 14 9.95 3.75 -6.12
N TYR A 15 10.20 4.87 -6.79
CA TYR A 15 11.16 4.91 -7.90
C TYR A 15 12.61 4.67 -7.46
N ILE A 16 12.98 5.03 -6.23
CA ILE A 16 14.34 4.82 -5.70
C ILE A 16 14.67 3.31 -5.57
N ASP A 17 13.70 2.50 -5.15
CA ASP A 17 13.93 1.06 -4.91
C ASP A 17 13.54 0.20 -6.11
N TYR A 18 12.47 0.58 -6.81
CA TYR A 18 11.84 -0.25 -7.86
C TYR A 18 11.96 0.34 -9.27
N ARG A 19 12.42 1.58 -9.44
CA ARG A 19 12.50 2.28 -10.74
C ARG A 19 11.16 2.16 -11.50
N ASN A 20 11.19 1.65 -12.73
CA ASN A 20 9.99 1.44 -13.56
C ASN A 20 9.19 0.17 -13.19
N ALA A 21 9.68 -0.66 -12.26
CA ALA A 21 9.03 -1.90 -11.84
C ALA A 21 7.92 -1.66 -10.80
N ARG A 22 6.96 -0.79 -11.12
CA ARG A 22 5.78 -0.52 -10.29
C ARG A 22 5.01 -1.77 -9.85
N PRO A 23 4.83 -2.82 -10.69
CA PRO A 23 4.14 -4.04 -10.25
C PRO A 23 4.82 -4.69 -9.05
N LYS A 24 6.16 -4.77 -9.06
CA LYS A 24 6.96 -5.36 -7.97
C LYS A 24 6.83 -4.56 -6.66
N TYR A 25 6.74 -3.23 -6.75
CA TYR A 25 6.45 -2.40 -5.59
C TYR A 25 5.08 -2.73 -4.98
N VAL A 26 4.02 -2.78 -5.81
CA VAL A 26 2.67 -3.10 -5.32
C VAL A 26 2.59 -4.51 -4.74
N GLU A 27 3.28 -5.48 -5.32
CA GLU A 27 3.41 -6.83 -4.76
C GLU A 27 4.02 -6.80 -3.36
N SER A 28 5.12 -6.05 -3.18
CA SER A 28 5.82 -5.95 -1.88
C SER A 28 5.00 -5.28 -0.77
N LEU A 29 4.02 -4.43 -1.12
CA LEU A 29 3.20 -3.74 -0.13
C LEU A 29 2.36 -4.72 0.69
N TRP A 30 1.88 -5.82 0.09
CA TRP A 30 1.04 -6.79 0.78
C TRP A 30 1.73 -7.47 1.97
N ASP A 31 3.07 -7.57 1.93
CA ASP A 31 3.87 -8.15 3.01
C ASP A 31 4.00 -7.21 4.22
N ILE A 32 3.72 -5.92 4.07
CA ILE A 32 3.94 -4.89 5.09
C ILE A 32 2.66 -4.14 5.50
N VAL A 33 1.49 -4.52 4.99
CA VAL A 33 0.20 -3.92 5.37
C VAL A 33 -0.07 -4.15 6.87
N ASN A 34 -0.44 -3.07 7.58
CA ASN A 34 -0.97 -3.16 8.94
C ASN A 34 -2.44 -3.59 8.92
N TRP A 35 -2.69 -4.90 8.97
CA TRP A 35 -4.03 -5.48 8.94
C TRP A 35 -4.87 -5.22 10.20
N GLU A 36 -4.23 -5.10 11.36
CA GLU A 36 -4.92 -4.78 12.62
C GLU A 36 -5.60 -3.42 12.51
N PHE A 37 -4.88 -2.41 12.03
CA PHE A 37 -5.44 -1.09 11.78
C PHE A 37 -6.58 -1.11 10.75
N VAL A 38 -6.42 -1.86 9.65
CA VAL A 38 -7.47 -1.99 8.63
C VAL A 38 -8.75 -2.60 9.23
N SER A 39 -8.62 -3.63 10.07
CA SER A 39 -9.74 -4.28 10.76
C SER A 39 -10.42 -3.31 11.73
N GLU A 40 -9.65 -2.60 12.56
CA GLU A 40 -10.20 -1.58 13.47
C GLU A 40 -10.95 -0.47 12.73
N GLN A 41 -10.49 -0.06 11.53
CA GLN A 41 -11.18 0.96 10.75
C GLN A 41 -12.44 0.45 10.05
N PHE A 42 -12.54 -0.86 9.82
CA PHE A 42 -13.70 -1.51 9.25
C PHE A 42 -14.83 -1.71 10.26
N GLU A 43 -14.47 -2.01 11.51
CA GLU A 43 -15.43 -2.19 12.62
C GLU A 43 -16.00 -0.88 13.16
N LYS A 44 -15.36 0.26 12.85
CA LYS A 44 -15.81 1.63 13.18
C LYS A 44 -16.85 2.15 12.19
#